data_AF-A0A6P8CVP1-F1
#
_entry.id   AF-A0A6P8CVP1-F1
#
_cell.length_a   1.000
_cell.length_b   1.000
_cell.length_c   1.000
_cell.angle_alpha   90.00
_cell.angle_beta   90.00
_cell.angle_gamma   90.00
#
_symmetry.space_group_name_H-M   'P 1'
#
loop_
_entity.id
_entity.type
_entity.pdbx_description
1 polymer ?
#
loop_
_entity_poly.entity_id
_entity_poly.type
_entity_poly.pdbx_seq_one_letter_code
_entity_poly.pdbx_strand_id
1 'polypeptide(L)'
;MNRSESINHLMKPGRVDQSRLAQQTICYQREMNWSVSVSWGYSAHIYESILPRYILRKPIETFRPWMGEAKWPMFMFNTRPGDSTNPCEVPHWFFLESIQLGNEDDIVTTYSRAAKRGLIPCSLGGNHSADHIDRIQVFSPAKTRLEAGRTECCDVLSIAEKNTTTVRIRPCMEAEEIA
;
A
#
# COMPACT_ATOMS: atom_id res chain seq x y z
N MET A 1 -9.12 -15.73 10.75
CA MET A 1 -7.98 -15.63 11.69
C MET A 1 -8.48 -15.07 13.00
N ASN A 2 -8.12 -15.69 14.12
CA ASN A 2 -8.31 -15.09 15.44
C ASN A 2 -7.18 -14.08 15.76
N ARG A 3 -7.20 -13.47 16.95
CA ARG A 3 -6.23 -12.42 17.34
C ARG A 3 -4.78 -12.94 17.34
N SER A 4 -4.52 -14.10 17.92
CA SER A 4 -3.16 -14.67 18.01
C SER A 4 -2.63 -15.07 16.64
N GLU A 5 -3.46 -15.69 15.81
CA GLU A 5 -3.13 -16.00 14.40
C GLU A 5 -2.80 -14.73 13.61
N SER A 6 -3.54 -13.65 13.84
CA SER A 6 -3.31 -12.36 13.16
C SER A 6 -1.97 -11.75 13.52
N ILE A 7 -1.58 -11.79 14.80
CA ILE A 7 -0.26 -11.35 15.25
C ILE A 7 0.83 -12.24 14.64
N ASN A 8 0.65 -13.56 14.68
CA ASN A 8 1.62 -14.48 14.08
C ASN A 8 1.78 -14.28 12.58
N HIS A 9 0.69 -13.95 11.87
CA HIS A 9 0.70 -13.65 10.44
C HIS A 9 1.43 -12.33 10.14
N LEU A 10 1.14 -11.26 10.89
CA LEU A 10 1.83 -9.97 10.79
C LEU A 10 3.34 -10.09 11.06
N MET A 11 3.75 -11.03 11.91
CA MET A 11 5.16 -11.27 12.21
C MET A 11 5.90 -12.12 11.16
N LYS A 12 5.21 -12.72 10.17
CA LYS A 12 5.88 -13.52 9.12
C LYS A 12 6.87 -12.68 8.28
N PRO A 13 6.50 -11.51 7.74
CA PRO A 13 7.43 -10.66 6.99
C PRO A 13 8.59 -10.16 7.85
N GLY A 14 8.32 -9.85 9.12
CA GLY A 14 9.36 -9.48 10.09
C GLY A 14 10.35 -10.59 10.43
N ARG A 15 10.12 -11.85 10.02
CA ARG A 15 11.15 -12.90 10.11
C ARG A 15 12.04 -12.96 8.87
N VAL A 16 11.62 -12.34 7.77
CA VAL A 16 12.33 -12.32 6.49
C VAL A 16 13.15 -11.04 6.36
N ASP A 17 12.53 -9.87 6.52
CA ASP A 17 13.20 -8.57 6.48
C ASP A 17 12.59 -7.65 7.55
N GLN A 18 13.27 -7.56 8.70
CA GLN A 18 12.85 -6.70 9.81
C GLN A 18 12.94 -5.22 9.49
N SER A 19 13.90 -4.83 8.64
CA SER A 19 14.21 -3.42 8.38
C SER A 19 13.12 -2.75 7.55
N ARG A 20 12.40 -3.52 6.73
CA ARG A 20 11.35 -3.04 5.83
C ARG A 20 9.95 -3.16 6.40
N LEU A 21 9.77 -3.79 7.56
CA LEU A 21 8.44 -4.05 8.11
C LEU A 21 7.66 -2.75 8.32
N ALA A 22 6.47 -2.68 7.71
CA ALA A 22 5.58 -1.52 7.70
C ALA A 22 6.16 -0.25 7.04
N GLN A 23 7.31 -0.34 6.35
CA GLN A 23 7.83 0.76 5.56
C GLN A 23 6.94 1.00 4.34
N GLN A 24 6.60 2.26 4.13
CA GLN A 24 5.71 2.68 3.05
C GLN A 24 6.51 3.04 1.80
N THR A 25 6.13 2.47 0.67
CA THR A 25 6.65 2.79 -0.67
C THR A 25 5.49 3.26 -1.55
N ILE A 26 5.70 4.32 -2.35
CA ILE A 26 4.66 4.93 -3.17
C ILE A 26 5.07 4.93 -4.64
N CYS A 27 4.25 4.28 -5.48
CA CYS A 27 4.40 4.21 -6.93
C CYS A 27 3.26 4.94 -7.62
N TYR A 28 3.48 5.31 -8.88
CA TYR A 28 2.47 5.89 -9.75
C TYR A 28 2.35 5.09 -11.02
N GLN A 29 1.13 4.73 -11.39
CA GLN A 29 0.83 4.21 -12.71
C GLN A 29 0.16 5.29 -13.54
N ARG A 30 0.95 5.97 -14.38
CA ARG A 30 0.54 7.18 -15.07
C ARG A 30 -0.54 6.94 -16.12
N GLU A 31 -0.50 5.80 -16.81
CA GLU A 31 -1.49 5.47 -17.85
C GLU A 31 -2.91 5.37 -17.28
N MET A 32 -3.04 4.80 -16.08
CA MET A 32 -4.33 4.63 -15.40
C MET A 32 -4.63 5.77 -14.41
N ASN A 33 -3.73 6.74 -14.25
CA ASN A 33 -3.79 7.76 -13.19
C ASN A 33 -3.91 7.17 -11.77
N TRP A 34 -3.23 6.06 -11.50
CA TRP A 34 -3.28 5.43 -10.19
C TRP A 34 -2.11 5.81 -9.30
N SER A 35 -2.38 5.94 -8.02
CA SER A 35 -1.34 5.91 -6.98
C SER A 35 -1.40 4.59 -6.23
N VAL A 36 -0.26 3.94 -6.09
CA VAL A 36 -0.13 2.69 -5.34
C VAL A 36 0.73 2.97 -4.12
N SER A 37 0.20 2.67 -2.93
CA SER A 37 0.91 2.80 -1.67
C SER A 37 1.03 1.43 -1.03
N VAL A 38 2.26 0.93 -0.88
CA VAL A 38 2.55 -0.37 -0.28
C VAL A 38 3.20 -0.16 1.07
N SER A 39 2.55 -0.61 2.14
CA SER A 39 3.15 -0.75 3.47
C SER A 39 3.64 -2.19 3.62
N TRP A 40 4.94 -2.40 3.39
CA TRP A 40 5.49 -3.74 3.20
C TRP A 40 5.23 -4.65 4.42
N GLY A 41 4.70 -5.84 4.15
CA GLY A 41 4.37 -6.82 5.19
C GLY A 41 3.09 -6.52 5.97
N TYR A 42 2.30 -5.52 5.58
CA TYR A 42 1.01 -5.23 6.23
C TYR A 42 -0.13 -5.03 5.21
N SER A 43 -0.09 -3.96 4.43
CA SER A 43 -1.18 -3.60 3.54
C SER A 43 -0.71 -2.89 2.28
N ALA A 44 -1.55 -2.90 1.25
CA ALA A 44 -1.36 -2.13 0.04
C ALA A 44 -2.67 -1.41 -0.32
N HIS A 45 -2.52 -0.25 -0.94
CA HIS A 45 -3.63 0.63 -1.31
C HIS A 45 -3.48 1.06 -2.77
N ILE A 46 -4.57 1.04 -3.52
CA ILE A 46 -4.67 1.64 -4.85
C ILE A 46 -5.65 2.81 -4.78
N TYR A 47 -5.22 3.98 -5.25
CA TYR A 47 -6.05 5.16 -5.42
C TYR A 47 -6.28 5.36 -6.90
N GLU A 48 -7.53 5.58 -7.30
CA GLU A 48 -7.92 5.86 -8.69
C GLU A 48 -7.62 7.32 -9.10
N SER A 49 -6.64 7.96 -8.46
CA SER A 49 -6.14 9.29 -8.83
C SER A 49 -4.65 9.42 -8.48
N ILE A 50 -3.95 10.36 -9.13
CA ILE A 50 -2.58 10.71 -8.79
C ILE A 50 -2.58 11.62 -7.57
N LEU A 51 -2.28 11.05 -6.40
CA LEU A 51 -2.17 11.75 -5.13
C LEU A 51 -0.71 12.08 -4.83
N PRO A 52 -0.38 13.32 -4.46
CA PRO A 52 0.96 13.69 -4.07
C PRO A 52 1.51 12.83 -2.92
N ARG A 53 2.82 12.52 -2.96
CA ARG A 53 3.49 11.70 -1.93
C ARG A 53 3.29 12.24 -0.52
N TYR A 54 3.34 13.55 -0.31
CA TYR A 54 3.14 14.15 1.02
C TYR A 54 1.75 13.90 1.61
N ILE A 55 0.73 13.68 0.78
CA ILE A 55 -0.61 13.29 1.22
C ILE A 55 -0.63 11.80 1.57
N LEU A 56 -0.03 10.95 0.73
CA LEU A 56 0.02 9.50 0.92
C LEU A 56 0.92 9.06 2.07
N ARG A 57 1.98 9.82 2.38
CA ARG A 57 2.85 9.62 3.57
C ARG A 57 2.11 9.79 4.88
N LYS A 58 0.98 10.49 4.88
CA LYS A 58 0.06 10.56 6.02
C LYS A 58 -0.98 9.44 5.87
N PRO A 59 -0.88 8.36 6.66
CA PRO A 59 -1.81 7.24 6.56
C PRO A 59 -3.23 7.68 6.94
N ILE A 60 -4.21 6.98 6.39
CA ILE A 60 -5.62 7.16 6.75
C ILE A 60 -5.81 6.71 8.20
N GLU A 61 -6.56 7.49 8.97
CA GLU A 61 -7.00 7.10 10.31
C GLU A 61 -7.97 5.91 10.24
N THR A 62 -7.53 4.74 10.70
CA THR A 62 -8.32 3.49 10.70
C THR A 62 -8.87 3.12 12.08
N PHE A 63 -8.43 3.82 13.14
CA PHE A 63 -8.93 3.67 14.49
C PHE A 63 -10.05 4.66 14.77
N ARG A 64 -10.96 4.31 15.69
CA ARG A 64 -12.05 5.18 16.11
C ARG A 64 -12.01 5.39 17.62
N PRO A 65 -12.34 6.60 18.10
CA PRO A 65 -12.53 6.82 19.51
C PRO A 65 -13.72 6.01 20.01
N TRP A 66 -13.60 5.51 21.25
CA TRP A 66 -14.70 4.91 21.98
C TRP A 66 -15.81 5.91 22.37
N MET A 67 -15.51 7.20 22.35
CA MET A 67 -16.41 8.28 22.75
C MET A 67 -17.18 8.75 21.51
N GLY A 68 -18.51 8.68 21.56
CA GLY A 68 -19.37 8.86 20.38
C GLY A 68 -19.30 10.24 19.71
N GLU A 69 -19.03 11.31 20.45
CA GLU A 69 -18.99 12.70 19.94
C GLU A 69 -17.57 13.27 19.78
N ALA A 70 -16.57 12.40 19.79
CA ALA A 70 -15.18 12.82 19.73
C ALA A 70 -14.84 13.44 18.35
N LYS A 71 -14.37 14.68 18.35
CA LYS A 71 -14.06 15.45 17.13
C LYS A 71 -12.62 15.20 16.67
N TRP A 72 -12.42 14.95 15.38
CA TRP A 72 -11.08 14.83 14.80
C TRP A 72 -10.31 16.16 14.87
N PRO A 73 -8.99 16.15 15.17
CA PRO A 73 -8.15 15.01 15.55
C PRO A 73 -8.22 14.72 17.06
N MET A 74 -8.43 13.46 17.44
CA MET A 74 -8.43 13.02 18.85
C MET A 74 -7.11 12.39 19.29
N PHE A 75 -6.40 11.77 18.35
CA PHE A 75 -5.17 11.05 18.62
C PHE A 75 -3.98 11.91 18.19
N MET A 76 -2.87 11.80 18.91
CA MET A 76 -1.64 12.55 18.60
C MET A 76 -0.84 11.94 17.42
N PHE A 77 -1.48 11.09 16.60
CA PHE A 77 -0.86 10.49 15.43
C PHE A 77 -1.01 11.41 14.22
N ASN A 78 0.01 11.43 13.36
CA ASN A 78 -0.03 12.18 12.09
C ASN A 78 -0.79 11.40 11.03
N THR A 79 -2.11 11.32 11.18
CA THR A 79 -3.04 10.68 10.25
C THR A 79 -3.81 11.72 9.45
N ARG A 80 -4.47 11.27 8.39
CA ARG A 80 -5.48 12.05 7.67
C ARG A 80 -6.88 11.47 7.92
N PRO A 81 -7.95 12.28 7.81
CA PRO A 81 -9.32 11.81 8.00
C PRO A 81 -9.65 10.59 7.13
N GLY A 82 -10.35 9.62 7.72
CA GLY A 82 -10.73 8.35 7.07
C GLY A 82 -12.20 8.25 6.69
N ASP A 83 -12.98 9.32 6.89
CA ASP A 83 -14.41 9.43 6.65
C ASP A 83 -14.76 10.12 5.33
N SER A 84 -13.77 10.33 4.45
CA SER A 84 -14.01 10.89 3.12
C SER A 84 -14.95 10.01 2.31
N THR A 85 -15.93 10.64 1.66
CA THR A 85 -16.82 9.99 0.69
C THR A 85 -16.35 10.18 -0.75
N ASN A 86 -15.26 10.92 -0.94
CA ASN A 86 -14.70 11.20 -2.26
C ASN A 86 -14.08 9.92 -2.86
N PRO A 87 -14.58 9.41 -4.00
CA PRO A 87 -14.02 8.22 -4.62
C PRO A 87 -12.52 8.30 -4.94
N CYS A 88 -12.00 9.50 -5.19
CA CYS A 88 -10.59 9.71 -5.53
C CYS A 88 -9.66 9.61 -4.31
N GLU A 89 -10.19 9.80 -3.11
CA GLU A 89 -9.44 9.78 -1.84
C GLU A 89 -9.58 8.45 -1.10
N VAL A 90 -10.66 7.71 -1.36
CA VAL A 90 -10.92 6.38 -0.76
C VAL A 90 -10.19 5.30 -1.58
N PRO A 91 -9.19 4.62 -1.00
CA PRO A 91 -8.45 3.59 -1.72
C PRO A 91 -9.22 2.28 -1.81
N HIS A 92 -8.75 1.41 -2.71
CA HIS A 92 -9.00 -0.02 -2.61
C HIS A 92 -8.03 -0.62 -1.59
N TRP A 93 -8.55 -1.27 -0.55
CA TRP A 93 -7.76 -1.90 0.51
C TRP A 93 -7.33 -3.32 0.18
N PHE A 94 -6.05 -3.61 0.38
CA PHE A 94 -5.47 -4.94 0.27
C PHE A 94 -4.65 -5.24 1.54
N PHE A 95 -4.79 -6.44 2.09
CA PHE A 95 -4.03 -6.90 3.25
C PHE A 95 -3.09 -8.01 2.85
N LEU A 96 -1.99 -8.16 3.60
CA LEU A 96 -1.04 -9.24 3.38
C LEU A 96 -1.78 -10.59 3.39
N GLU A 97 -1.61 -11.37 2.33
CA GLU A 97 -2.11 -12.74 2.21
C GLU A 97 -0.97 -13.71 2.53
N SER A 98 0.15 -13.57 1.84
CA SER A 98 1.30 -14.46 1.96
C SER A 98 2.63 -13.78 1.63
N ILE A 99 3.71 -14.41 2.09
CA ILE A 99 5.09 -14.05 1.77
C ILE A 99 5.82 -15.31 1.32
N GLN A 100 6.59 -15.19 0.25
CA GLN A 100 7.37 -16.26 -0.34
C GLN A 100 8.77 -15.72 -0.68
N LEU A 101 9.79 -16.55 -0.50
CA LEU A 101 11.09 -16.28 -1.12
C LEU A 101 10.99 -16.70 -2.59
N GLY A 102 11.24 -15.75 -3.49
CA GLY A 102 11.34 -16.02 -4.92
C GLY A 102 12.67 -16.69 -5.28
N ASN A 103 13.13 -16.48 -6.52
CA ASN A 103 14.51 -16.83 -6.89
C ASN A 103 15.50 -16.03 -6.03
N GLU A 104 16.76 -16.49 -5.94
CA GLU A 104 17.77 -16.22 -4.88
C GLU A 104 17.95 -14.77 -4.34
N ASP A 105 17.37 -13.75 -4.99
CA ASP A 105 17.49 -12.35 -4.63
C ASP A 105 16.17 -11.59 -4.38
N ASP A 106 14.99 -12.21 -4.52
CA ASP A 106 13.70 -11.52 -4.38
C ASP A 106 12.78 -12.13 -3.30
N ILE A 107 12.11 -11.26 -2.55
CA ILE A 107 11.00 -11.58 -1.65
C ILE A 107 9.70 -11.16 -2.33
N VAL A 108 8.78 -12.10 -2.46
CA VAL A 108 7.45 -11.87 -3.05
C VAL A 108 6.42 -11.80 -1.94
N THR A 109 5.75 -10.66 -1.83
CA THR A 109 4.60 -10.49 -0.92
C THR A 109 3.33 -10.36 -1.74
N THR A 110 2.32 -11.16 -1.41
CA THR A 110 1.01 -11.11 -2.07
C THR A 110 0.01 -10.50 -1.10
N TYR A 111 -0.74 -9.51 -1.59
CA TYR A 111 -1.80 -8.84 -0.85
C TYR A 111 -3.14 -9.14 -1.51
N SER A 112 -4.13 -9.51 -0.73
CA SER A 112 -5.49 -9.80 -1.20
C SER A 112 -6.44 -8.68 -0.86
N ARG A 113 -7.42 -8.44 -1.73
CA ARG A 113 -8.45 -7.42 -1.52
C ARG A 113 -9.21 -7.68 -0.22
N ALA A 114 -9.33 -6.65 0.61
CA ALA A 114 -10.08 -6.72 1.86
C ALA A 114 -11.60 -6.75 1.61
N ALA A 115 -12.07 -5.82 0.78
CA ALA A 115 -13.47 -5.69 0.40
C ALA A 115 -13.58 -4.91 -0.91
N LYS A 116 -14.74 -5.02 -1.57
CA LYS A 116 -15.11 -4.10 -2.66
C LYS A 116 -15.38 -2.72 -2.08
N ARG A 117 -14.94 -1.68 -2.79
CA ARG A 117 -15.04 -0.29 -2.31
C ARG A 117 -16.50 0.20 -2.29
N GLY A 118 -17.34 -0.28 -3.22
CA GLY A 118 -18.75 0.09 -3.29
C GLY A 118 -18.99 1.56 -3.66
N LEU A 119 -17.99 2.24 -4.21
CA LEU A 119 -18.06 3.61 -4.70
C LEU A 119 -17.91 3.63 -6.23
N ILE A 120 -18.45 4.67 -6.86
CA ILE A 120 -18.24 4.91 -8.28
C ILE A 120 -16.76 5.16 -8.60
N PRO A 121 -16.30 4.90 -9.82
CA PRO A 121 -14.93 5.23 -10.23
C PRO A 121 -14.61 6.72 -10.05
N CYS A 122 -13.36 7.03 -9.71
CA CYS A 122 -12.90 8.41 -9.64
C CYS A 122 -12.88 9.06 -11.04
N SER A 123 -13.71 10.09 -11.24
CA SER A 123 -13.77 10.82 -12.51
C SER A 123 -12.51 11.63 -12.81
N LEU A 124 -11.83 12.16 -11.77
CA LEU A 124 -10.56 12.88 -11.95
C LEU A 124 -9.42 11.97 -12.44
N GLY A 125 -9.52 10.66 -12.19
CA GLY A 125 -8.57 9.66 -12.68
C GLY A 125 -8.86 9.15 -14.09
N GLY A 126 -9.86 9.69 -14.78
CA GLY A 126 -10.28 9.21 -16.10
C GLY A 126 -11.17 7.97 -16.05
N ASN A 127 -11.85 7.70 -14.93
CA ASN A 127 -12.73 6.54 -14.72
C ASN A 127 -12.03 5.17 -14.89
N HIS A 128 -10.71 5.12 -14.77
CA HIS A 128 -9.96 3.88 -14.75
C HIS A 128 -10.12 3.20 -13.39
N SER A 129 -11.12 2.32 -13.26
CA SER A 129 -11.38 1.68 -11.97
C SER A 129 -10.45 0.51 -11.67
N ALA A 130 -9.98 0.44 -10.42
CA ALA A 130 -9.19 -0.67 -9.91
C ALA A 130 -10.05 -1.78 -9.28
N ASP A 131 -11.38 -1.76 -9.42
CA ASP A 131 -12.29 -2.73 -8.80
C ASP A 131 -12.10 -4.18 -9.28
N HIS A 132 -11.57 -4.37 -10.49
CA HIS A 132 -11.30 -5.68 -11.07
C HIS A 132 -10.03 -6.37 -10.51
N ILE A 133 -9.22 -5.66 -9.71
CA ILE A 133 -7.98 -6.20 -9.14
C ILE A 133 -8.30 -6.99 -7.88
N ASP A 134 -7.95 -8.26 -7.79
CA ASP A 134 -8.17 -9.07 -6.59
C ASP A 134 -6.91 -9.18 -5.73
N ARG A 135 -5.74 -9.09 -6.37
CA ARG A 135 -4.44 -9.25 -5.71
C ARG A 135 -3.41 -8.24 -6.18
N ILE A 136 -2.49 -7.92 -5.29
CA ILE A 136 -1.26 -7.17 -5.60
C ILE A 136 -0.08 -8.06 -5.25
N GLN A 137 0.81 -8.28 -6.20
CA GLN A 137 2.09 -8.95 -5.97
C GLN A 137 3.20 -7.92 -5.93
N VAL A 138 3.96 -7.91 -4.84
CA VAL A 138 5.06 -6.98 -4.64
C VAL A 138 6.36 -7.76 -4.58
N PHE A 139 7.25 -7.47 -5.52
CA PHE A 139 8.61 -7.99 -5.58
C PHE A 139 9.54 -7.02 -4.86
N SER A 140 10.30 -7.52 -3.89
CA SER A 140 11.22 -6.72 -3.08
C SER A 140 12.60 -7.38 -3.03
N PRO A 141 13.70 -6.63 -3.15
CA PRO A 141 15.05 -7.19 -3.11
C PRO A 141 15.38 -7.76 -1.72
N ALA A 142 15.87 -9.00 -1.66
CA ALA A 142 16.17 -9.72 -0.42
C ALA A 142 17.47 -9.27 0.28
N LYS A 143 18.45 -8.78 -0.48
CA LYS A 143 19.82 -8.50 -0.01
C LYS A 143 20.10 -7.05 0.37
N THR A 144 19.24 -6.11 0.01
CA THR A 144 19.42 -4.70 0.35
C THR A 144 18.85 -4.44 1.74
N ARG A 145 19.72 -4.47 2.75
CA ARG A 145 19.39 -3.96 4.07
C ARG A 145 19.19 -2.44 3.93
N LEU A 146 18.00 -1.97 4.26
CA LEU A 146 17.71 -0.54 4.16
C LEU A 146 18.54 0.20 5.19
N GLU A 147 19.43 1.07 4.71
CA GLU A 147 20.13 2.02 5.56
C GLU A 147 19.12 3.03 6.09
N ALA A 148 19.28 3.43 7.36
CA ALA A 148 18.39 4.39 7.99
C ALA A 148 18.33 5.68 7.16
N GLY A 149 17.11 6.06 6.73
CA GLY A 149 16.86 7.27 5.97
C GLY A 149 16.83 7.11 4.44
N ARG A 150 17.15 5.93 3.88
CA ARG A 150 16.96 5.67 2.44
C ARG A 150 15.53 5.26 2.14
N THR A 151 14.90 6.00 1.21
CA THR A 151 13.56 5.70 0.70
C THR A 151 13.69 4.72 -0.46
N GLU A 152 12.88 3.66 -0.48
CA GLU A 152 12.76 2.82 -1.67
C GLU A 152 11.76 3.43 -2.66
N CYS A 153 11.98 3.15 -3.94
CA CYS A 153 11.05 3.52 -5.00
C CYS A 153 10.40 2.25 -5.56
N CYS A 154 9.31 2.42 -6.32
CA CYS A 154 8.66 1.29 -6.96
C CYS A 154 8.09 1.64 -8.33
N ASP A 155 8.02 0.61 -9.17
CA ASP A 155 7.37 0.63 -10.47
C ASP A 155 6.17 -0.32 -10.47
N VAL A 156 5.13 0.03 -11.22
CA VAL A 156 4.01 -0.86 -11.52
C VAL A 156 4.29 -1.50 -12.88
N LEU A 157 4.53 -2.81 -12.90
CA LEU A 157 5.05 -3.51 -14.09
C LEU A 157 3.95 -4.07 -14.98
N SER A 158 2.90 -4.65 -14.39
CA SER A 158 1.77 -5.20 -15.11
C SER A 158 0.46 -4.84 -14.41
N ILE A 159 -0.52 -4.41 -15.21
CA ILE A 159 -1.87 -4.13 -14.74
C ILE A 159 -2.74 -5.35 -15.07
N ALA A 160 -3.29 -5.96 -14.01
CA ALA A 160 -4.41 -6.88 -14.08
C ALA A 160 -4.23 -8.14 -14.94
N GLU A 161 -3.01 -8.69 -15.06
CA GLU A 161 -2.85 -10.06 -15.53
C GLU A 161 -3.58 -11.01 -14.57
N LYS A 162 -4.68 -11.62 -15.02
CA LYS A 162 -5.55 -12.48 -14.19
C LYS A 162 -5.98 -11.78 -12.88
N ASN A 163 -6.45 -10.54 -12.95
CA ASN A 163 -6.87 -9.71 -11.81
C ASN A 163 -5.76 -9.43 -10.78
N THR A 164 -4.49 -9.61 -11.16
CA THR A 164 -3.34 -9.35 -10.30
C THR A 164 -2.53 -8.19 -10.83
N THR A 165 -2.16 -7.25 -9.96
CA THR A 165 -1.26 -6.14 -10.30
C THR A 165 0.11 -6.40 -9.71
N THR A 166 1.15 -6.20 -10.51
CA THR A 166 2.54 -6.43 -10.09
C THR A 166 3.24 -5.11 -9.81
N VAL A 167 3.84 -5.01 -8.63
CA VAL A 167 4.66 -3.89 -8.18
C VAL A 167 6.07 -4.41 -7.91
N ARG A 168 7.08 -3.68 -8.37
CA ARG A 168 8.49 -3.98 -8.08
C ARG A 168 9.09 -2.85 -7.27
N ILE A 169 9.60 -3.18 -6.09
CA ILE A 169 10.38 -2.29 -5.24
C ILE A 169 11.83 -2.35 -5.69
N ARG A 170 12.47 -1.19 -5.78
CA ARG A 170 13.87 -1.05 -6.18
C ARG A 170 14.50 0.19 -5.53
N PRO A 171 15.83 0.34 -5.57
CA PRO A 171 16.47 1.61 -5.28
C PRO A 171 15.90 2.75 -6.14
N CYS A 172 15.79 3.94 -5.55
CA CYS A 172 15.42 5.14 -6.29
C CYS A 172 16.49 5.51 -7.31
N MET A 173 16.06 6.04 -8.45
CA MET A 173 16.97 6.66 -9.42
C MET A 173 17.31 8.08 -8.99
N GLU A 174 18.41 8.66 -9.48
CA GLU A 174 18.88 10.02 -9.10
C GLU A 174 17.79 11.09 -9.20
N ALA A 175 16.89 10.99 -10.19
CA ALA A 175 15.78 11.93 -10.38
C ALA A 175 14.58 11.71 -9.42
N GLU A 176 14.56 10.61 -8.67
CA GLU A 176 13.51 10.23 -7.72
C GLU A 176 13.90 10.47 -6.25
N GLU A 177 15.18 10.78 -5.98
CA GLU A 177 15.72 10.99 -4.63
C GLU A 177 15.32 12.34 -4.01
N ILE A 178 14.80 13.29 -4.78
CA ILE A 178 14.55 14.69 -4.36
C ILE A 178 13.09 14.94 -3.89
N ALA A 179 12.27 13.91 -3.70
CA ALA A 179 10.82 14.06 -3.44
C ALA A 179 10.37 13.83 -1.98
#